data_AF-A0A1M7JSN4-F1
#
_entry.id   AF-A0A1M7JSN4-F1
#
_cell.length_a   1.000
_cell.length_b   1.000
_cell.length_c   1.000
_cell.angle_alpha   90.00
_cell.angle_beta   90.00
_cell.angle_gamma   90.00
#
_symmetry.space_group_name_H-M   'P 1'
#
loop_
_entity.id
_entity.type
_entity.pdbx_description
1 polymer ?
#
loop_
_entity_poly.entity_id
_entity_poly.type
_entity_poly.pdbx_seq_one_letter_code
_entity_poly.pdbx_strand_id
1 'polypeptide(L)'
;MNNTLEEYKKAIKIKYELEKEGEHFDYLYSPSRGKLRDLCWLIFENNPTQDDLNVFKNLLCLDFDHTKKNKFKEQKDKFRPIETFFKGETDPLNIDAINLAAVIVDFQPRPFKKFNEKCRIEEAKQIERAEKDMAVVGVENKIIEKEGFVEHENEESKEHPEKRNSLFNFAAIFSKKIAQRIYPRKIITIGVGAVALVSSALLYFVQKKD
;
A
#
# COMPACT_ATOMS: atom_id res chain seq x y z
N MET A 1 17.24 10.02 13.44
CA MET A 1 16.54 10.64 12.29
C MET A 1 15.77 9.53 11.61
N ASN A 2 14.45 9.68 11.43
CA ASN A 2 13.71 8.73 10.60
C ASN A 2 14.20 8.92 9.17
N ASN A 3 14.77 7.86 8.59
CA ASN A 3 15.22 7.95 7.22
C ASN A 3 14.00 7.74 6.31
N THR A 4 13.43 8.84 5.80
CA THR A 4 12.24 8.81 4.94
C THR A 4 12.41 7.89 3.72
N LEU A 5 13.66 7.70 3.25
CA LEU A 5 13.97 6.74 2.19
C LEU A 5 13.77 5.29 2.64
N GLU A 6 14.14 4.95 3.88
CA GLU A 6 13.91 3.63 4.45
C GLU A 6 12.42 3.35 4.66
N GLU A 7 11.65 4.36 5.05
CA GLU A 7 10.20 4.25 5.12
C GLU A 7 9.57 4.02 3.74
N TYR A 8 10.06 4.72 2.72
CA TYR A 8 9.64 4.53 1.34
C TYR A 8 9.93 3.09 0.86
N LYS A 9 11.16 2.60 1.07
CA LYS A 9 11.55 1.21 0.74
C LYS A 9 10.66 0.19 1.46
N LYS A 10 10.43 0.36 2.76
CA LYS A 10 9.56 -0.53 3.55
C LYS A 10 8.13 -0.53 3.02
N ALA A 11 7.58 0.64 2.71
CA ALA A 11 6.22 0.75 2.18
C ALA A 11 6.08 0.06 0.81
N ILE A 12 7.08 0.16 -0.07
CA ILE A 12 7.12 -0.55 -1.34
C ILE A 12 7.17 -2.07 -1.11
N LYS A 13 8.01 -2.56 -0.19
CA LYS A 13 8.07 -4.00 0.13
C LYS A 13 6.72 -4.52 0.63
N ILE A 14 6.07 -3.80 1.52
CA ILE A 14 4.73 -4.16 2.00
C ILE A 14 3.73 -4.22 0.83
N LYS A 15 3.78 -3.23 -0.07
CA LYS A 15 2.93 -3.22 -1.26
C LYS A 15 3.22 -4.41 -2.19
N TYR A 16 4.49 -4.73 -2.41
CA TYR A 16 4.93 -5.90 -3.17
C TYR A 16 4.36 -7.20 -2.58
N GLU A 17 4.46 -7.40 -1.26
CA GLU A 17 3.93 -8.61 -0.60
C GLU A 17 2.42 -8.78 -0.79
N LEU A 18 1.68 -7.68 -0.90
CA LEU A 18 0.24 -7.71 -1.19
C LEU A 18 -0.06 -7.99 -2.66
N GLU A 19 0.71 -7.39 -3.58
CA GLU A 19 0.49 -7.50 -5.03
C GLU A 19 1.05 -8.79 -5.63
N LYS A 20 1.99 -9.48 -4.96
CA LYS A 20 2.60 -10.71 -5.50
C LYS A 20 1.59 -11.84 -5.72
N GLU A 21 0.45 -11.79 -5.03
CA GLU A 21 -0.69 -12.71 -5.15
C GLU A 21 -1.85 -12.12 -5.99
N GLY A 22 -1.66 -10.93 -6.56
CA GLY A 22 -2.66 -10.16 -7.29
C GLY A 22 -2.67 -10.42 -8.80
N GLU A 23 -3.03 -9.38 -9.55
CA GLU A 23 -3.23 -9.42 -11.01
C GLU A 23 -1.97 -9.89 -11.78
N HIS A 24 -0.79 -9.52 -11.29
CA HIS A 24 0.49 -9.82 -11.93
C HIS A 24 1.25 -10.98 -11.25
N PHE A 25 0.51 -11.94 -10.66
CA PHE A 25 1.06 -13.12 -9.97
C PHE A 25 2.17 -13.82 -10.75
N ASP A 26 1.96 -14.08 -12.05
CA ASP A 26 2.91 -14.79 -12.92
C ASP A 26 4.30 -14.12 -12.95
N TYR A 27 4.34 -12.80 -12.78
CA TYR A 27 5.54 -11.99 -12.77
C TYR A 27 6.12 -11.79 -11.37
N LEU A 28 5.26 -11.60 -10.37
CA LEU A 28 5.64 -11.14 -9.03
C LEU A 28 5.81 -12.25 -7.99
N TYR A 29 5.14 -13.41 -8.13
CA TYR A 29 5.26 -14.51 -7.14
C TYR A 29 6.68 -15.09 -7.07
N SER A 30 7.31 -15.24 -8.23
CA SER A 30 8.71 -15.64 -8.36
C SER A 30 9.39 -14.69 -9.34
N PRO A 31 9.83 -13.52 -8.86
CA PRO A 31 10.33 -12.47 -9.73
C PRO A 31 11.70 -12.87 -10.26
N SER A 32 11.88 -12.67 -11.56
CA SER A 32 13.18 -12.73 -12.22
C SER A 32 13.40 -11.43 -12.99
N ARG A 33 14.64 -11.10 -13.32
CA ARG A 33 14.96 -9.90 -14.12
C ARG A 33 14.14 -9.82 -15.41
N GLY A 34 13.95 -10.96 -16.07
CA GLY A 34 13.16 -11.05 -17.30
C GLY A 34 11.68 -10.77 -17.04
N LYS A 35 11.11 -11.40 -16.00
CA LYS A 35 9.71 -11.17 -15.61
C LYS A 35 9.44 -9.72 -15.21
N LEU A 36 10.31 -9.13 -14.39
CA LEU A 36 10.17 -7.73 -13.96
C LEU A 36 10.31 -6.75 -15.14
N ARG A 37 11.22 -7.05 -16.06
CA ARG A 37 11.36 -6.30 -17.32
C ARG A 37 10.05 -6.37 -18.12
N ASP A 38 9.53 -7.57 -18.36
CA ASP A 38 8.34 -7.77 -19.19
C ASP A 38 7.09 -7.17 -18.54
N LEU A 39 6.97 -7.25 -17.21
CA LEU A 39 5.92 -6.57 -16.46
C LEU A 39 6.05 -5.04 -16.54
N CYS A 40 7.27 -4.51 -16.42
CA CYS A 40 7.51 -3.08 -16.60
C CYS A 40 7.05 -2.62 -17.99
N TRP A 41 7.37 -3.37 -19.04
CA TRP A 41 6.86 -3.05 -20.39
C TRP A 41 5.34 -2.98 -20.42
N LEU A 42 4.65 -3.98 -19.86
CA LEU A 42 3.19 -4.04 -19.82
C LEU A 42 2.57 -2.84 -19.09
N ILE A 43 3.16 -2.44 -17.95
CA ILE A 43 2.68 -1.29 -17.17
C ILE A 43 2.82 0.01 -17.99
N PHE A 44 3.94 0.19 -18.69
CA PHE A 44 4.18 1.38 -19.49
C PHE A 44 3.45 1.38 -20.84
N GLU A 45 2.98 0.23 -21.32
CA GLU A 45 2.03 0.18 -22.44
C GLU A 45 0.65 0.75 -22.02
N ASN A 46 0.29 0.66 -20.74
CA ASN A 46 -1.03 1.01 -20.22
C ASN A 46 -1.07 2.42 -19.58
N ASN A 47 -0.84 3.47 -20.40
CA ASN A 47 -0.96 4.89 -20.02
C ASN A 47 -0.19 5.30 -18.75
N PRO A 48 1.16 5.33 -18.79
CA PRO A 48 1.98 5.74 -17.66
C PRO A 48 1.81 7.24 -17.37
N THR A 49 1.97 7.62 -16.10
CA THR A 49 2.03 9.05 -15.75
C THR A 49 3.35 9.68 -16.23
N GLN A 50 3.39 11.00 -16.38
CA GLN A 50 4.63 11.69 -16.75
C GLN A 50 5.77 11.43 -15.76
N ASP A 51 5.46 11.28 -14.48
CA ASP A 51 6.47 10.92 -13.48
C ASP A 51 6.97 9.50 -13.66
N ASP A 52 6.08 8.55 -13.98
CA ASP A 52 6.47 7.17 -14.28
C ASP A 52 7.40 7.13 -15.51
N LEU A 53 7.09 7.89 -16.57
CA LEU A 53 7.96 8.04 -17.75
C LEU A 53 9.35 8.59 -17.39
N ASN A 54 9.41 9.57 -16.50
CA ASN A 54 10.69 10.11 -16.03
C ASN A 54 11.49 9.05 -15.23
N VAL A 55 10.82 8.29 -14.38
CA VAL A 55 11.45 7.18 -13.62
C VAL A 55 12.02 6.12 -14.56
N PHE A 56 11.26 5.75 -15.60
CA PHE A 56 11.70 4.81 -16.62
C PHE A 56 12.95 5.32 -17.35
N LYS A 57 12.92 6.57 -17.81
CA LYS A 57 14.03 7.22 -18.49
C LYS A 57 15.28 7.26 -17.62
N ASN A 58 15.15 7.58 -16.33
CA ASN A 58 16.29 7.71 -15.42
C ASN A 58 17.00 6.37 -15.20
N LEU A 59 16.27 5.26 -14.99
CA LEU A 59 16.90 3.97 -14.74
C LEU A 59 17.49 3.34 -16.01
N LEU A 60 16.75 3.44 -17.12
CA LEU A 60 17.06 2.72 -18.36
C LEU A 60 17.84 3.57 -19.36
N CYS A 61 17.97 4.88 -19.11
CA CYS A 61 18.61 5.86 -19.99
C CYS A 61 18.01 5.88 -21.40
N LEU A 62 16.71 5.58 -21.53
CA LEU A 62 15.99 5.54 -22.80
C LEU A 62 14.56 6.04 -22.64
N ASP A 63 14.06 6.76 -23.64
CA ASP A 63 12.68 7.20 -23.68
C ASP A 63 11.77 6.02 -24.03
N PHE A 64 10.62 5.93 -23.33
CA PHE A 64 9.65 4.88 -23.63
C PHE A 64 9.04 5.12 -25.01
N ASP A 65 9.13 4.09 -25.86
CA ASP A 65 8.67 4.12 -27.23
C ASP A 65 8.18 2.72 -27.58
N HIS A 66 6.89 2.60 -27.89
CA HIS A 66 6.23 1.33 -28.23
C HIS A 66 6.91 0.61 -29.41
N THR A 67 7.57 1.35 -30.31
CA THR A 67 8.26 0.78 -31.48
C THR A 67 9.62 0.16 -31.12
N LYS A 68 10.20 0.51 -29.96
CA LYS A 68 11.56 0.15 -29.57
C LYS A 68 11.64 -1.02 -28.59
N LYS A 69 10.66 -1.95 -28.63
CA LYS A 69 10.59 -3.12 -27.74
C LYS A 69 11.87 -3.97 -27.73
N ASN A 70 12.57 -4.08 -28.88
CA ASN A 70 13.82 -4.83 -28.97
C ASN A 70 14.95 -4.20 -28.14
N LYS A 71 15.10 -2.87 -28.15
CA LYS A 71 16.09 -2.16 -27.32
C LYS A 71 15.80 -2.34 -25.83
N PHE A 72 14.52 -2.41 -25.47
CA PHE A 72 14.11 -2.66 -24.10
C PHE A 72 14.48 -4.07 -23.61
N LYS A 73 14.43 -5.10 -24.48
CA LYS A 73 14.83 -6.47 -24.12
C LYS A 73 16.28 -6.56 -23.61
N GLU A 74 17.17 -5.69 -24.13
CA GLU A 74 18.58 -5.60 -23.74
C GLU A 74 18.78 -5.05 -22.33
N GLN A 75 17.79 -4.34 -21.77
CA GLN A 75 17.90 -3.71 -20.43
C GLN A 75 17.67 -4.67 -19.25
N LYS A 76 17.66 -5.98 -19.49
CA LYS A 76 17.38 -7.01 -18.46
C LYS A 76 18.23 -6.82 -17.19
N ASP A 77 19.51 -6.47 -17.33
CA ASP A 77 20.41 -6.35 -16.18
C ASP A 77 20.09 -5.15 -15.27
N LYS A 78 19.41 -4.12 -15.80
CA LYS A 78 18.96 -2.96 -15.00
C LYS A 78 17.91 -3.34 -13.96
N PHE A 79 17.24 -4.48 -14.12
CA PHE A 79 16.24 -5.00 -13.19
C PHE A 79 16.83 -5.84 -12.06
N ARG A 80 18.15 -6.12 -12.07
CA ARG A 80 18.81 -6.87 -10.99
C ARG A 80 18.59 -6.24 -9.61
N PRO A 81 18.78 -4.92 -9.39
CA PRO A 81 18.57 -4.31 -8.08
C PRO A 81 17.12 -4.39 -7.60
N ILE A 82 16.15 -4.44 -8.52
CA ILE A 82 14.73 -4.54 -8.20
C ILE A 82 14.37 -5.98 -7.81
N GLU A 83 14.90 -6.95 -8.56
CA GLU A 83 14.76 -8.38 -8.24
C GLU A 83 15.26 -8.68 -6.83
N THR A 84 16.50 -8.30 -6.53
CA THR A 84 17.11 -8.59 -5.23
C THR A 84 16.46 -7.79 -4.11
N PHE A 85 15.89 -6.62 -4.40
CA PHE A 85 15.10 -5.84 -3.46
C PHE A 85 13.78 -6.52 -3.08
N PHE A 86 13.02 -7.00 -4.07
CA PHE A 86 11.76 -7.72 -3.84
C PHE A 86 11.97 -9.07 -3.16
N LYS A 87 13.06 -9.78 -3.47
CA LYS A 87 13.44 -11.02 -2.77
C LYS A 87 13.97 -10.78 -1.35
N GLY A 88 14.22 -9.53 -0.96
CA GLY A 88 14.80 -9.20 0.34
C GLY A 88 16.29 -9.53 0.48
N GLU A 89 16.97 -9.86 -0.61
CA GLU A 89 18.39 -10.22 -0.64
C GLU A 89 19.30 -8.99 -0.43
N THR A 90 18.92 -7.86 -1.01
CA THR A 90 19.71 -6.62 -0.94
C THR A 90 18.84 -5.40 -0.72
N ASP A 91 19.41 -4.37 -0.10
CA ASP A 91 18.80 -3.05 -0.05
C ASP A 91 19.48 -2.11 -1.08
N PRO A 92 18.81 -1.76 -2.19
CA PRO A 92 19.41 -0.96 -3.24
C PRO A 92 19.65 0.48 -2.77
N LEU A 93 20.81 1.01 -3.12
CA LEU A 93 21.13 2.44 -2.92
C LEU A 93 20.65 3.32 -4.09
N ASN A 94 20.42 2.71 -5.25
CA ASN A 94 19.98 3.42 -6.45
C ASN A 94 18.50 3.82 -6.31
N ILE A 95 18.26 5.12 -6.14
CA ILE A 95 16.92 5.72 -6.01
C ILE A 95 16.06 5.47 -7.25
N ASP A 96 16.63 5.45 -8.46
CA ASP A 96 15.89 5.20 -9.68
C ASP A 96 15.36 3.76 -9.73
N ALA A 97 16.14 2.79 -9.22
CA ALA A 97 15.69 1.41 -9.11
C ALA A 97 14.56 1.27 -8.06
N ILE A 98 14.66 1.98 -6.94
CA ILE A 98 13.60 2.00 -5.91
C ILE A 98 12.33 2.65 -6.47
N ASN A 99 12.46 3.75 -7.21
CA ASN A 99 11.32 4.41 -7.84
C ASN A 99 10.67 3.51 -8.89
N LEU A 100 11.44 2.81 -9.72
CA LEU A 100 10.86 1.87 -10.68
C LEU A 100 10.21 0.68 -9.98
N ALA A 101 10.77 0.20 -8.87
CA ALA A 101 10.11 -0.81 -8.03
C ALA A 101 8.74 -0.33 -7.55
N ALA A 102 8.62 0.94 -7.14
CA ALA A 102 7.35 1.54 -6.76
C ALA A 102 6.35 1.61 -7.93
N VAL A 103 6.81 1.84 -9.16
CA VAL A 103 5.96 1.78 -10.37
C VAL A 103 5.45 0.36 -10.60
N ILE A 104 6.35 -0.64 -10.54
CA ILE A 104 6.02 -2.05 -10.82
C ILE A 104 4.91 -2.59 -9.92
N VAL A 105 4.83 -2.13 -8.66
CA VAL A 105 3.81 -2.57 -7.68
C VAL A 105 2.68 -1.56 -7.48
N ASP A 106 2.54 -0.58 -8.37
CA ASP A 106 1.59 0.54 -8.25
C ASP A 106 1.57 1.21 -6.85
N PHE A 107 2.74 1.41 -6.23
CA PHE A 107 2.84 2.11 -4.96
C PHE A 107 2.69 3.63 -5.15
N GLN A 108 1.82 4.28 -4.36
CA GLN A 108 1.56 5.71 -4.41
C GLN A 108 1.65 6.33 -3.01
N PRO A 109 2.31 7.48 -2.80
CA PRO A 109 2.86 8.38 -3.83
C PRO A 109 4.23 7.93 -4.34
N ARG A 110 4.46 8.10 -5.64
CA ARG A 110 5.75 7.90 -6.33
C ARG A 110 6.00 9.05 -7.31
N PRO A 111 7.26 9.41 -7.62
CA PRO A 111 8.53 8.90 -7.09
C PRO A 111 8.83 9.41 -5.67
N PHE A 112 9.99 9.03 -5.12
CA PHE A 112 10.42 9.37 -3.76
C PHE A 112 10.29 10.85 -3.40
N LYS A 113 10.55 11.77 -4.35
CA LYS A 113 10.37 13.21 -4.13
C LYS A 113 8.95 13.56 -3.65
N LYS A 114 7.92 13.00 -4.31
CA LYS A 114 6.52 13.20 -3.95
C LYS A 114 6.15 12.51 -2.64
N PHE A 115 6.73 11.33 -2.40
CA PHE A 115 6.56 10.65 -1.12
C PHE A 115 7.09 11.51 0.03
N ASN A 116 8.33 11.97 -0.07
CA ASN A 116 8.97 12.81 0.93
C ASN A 116 8.20 14.12 1.19
N GLU A 117 7.73 14.78 0.13
CA GLU A 117 6.89 15.97 0.26
C GLU A 117 5.59 15.68 1.02
N LYS A 118 4.92 14.57 0.70
CA LYS A 118 3.73 14.13 1.42
C LYS A 118 4.01 13.82 2.89
N CYS A 119 5.14 13.19 3.20
CA CYS A 119 5.55 12.93 4.59
C CYS A 119 5.64 14.25 5.37
N ARG A 120 6.36 15.24 4.82
CA ARG A 120 6.59 16.53 5.47
C ARG A 120 5.30 17.31 5.69
N ILE A 121 4.39 17.30 4.72
CA ILE A 121 3.07 17.94 4.85
C ILE A 121 2.25 17.27 5.95
N GLU A 122 2.28 15.94 6.04
CA GLU A 122 1.54 15.21 7.07
C GLU A 122 2.11 15.43 8.47
N GLU A 123 3.44 15.48 8.59
CA GLU A 123 4.13 15.85 9.84
C GLU A 123 3.72 17.25 10.30
N ALA A 124 3.71 18.24 9.40
CA ALA A 124 3.28 19.60 9.72
C ALA A 124 1.82 19.65 10.19
N LYS A 125 0.92 18.92 9.51
CA LYS A 125 -0.51 18.83 9.90
C LYS A 125 -0.70 18.19 11.27
N GLN A 126 0.13 17.21 11.65
CA GLN A 126 0.06 16.59 12.97
C GLN A 126 0.50 17.53 14.07
N ILE A 127 1.56 18.32 13.82
CA ILE A 127 2.01 19.36 14.76
C ILE A 127 0.88 20.39 14.96
N GLU A 128 0.28 20.89 13.87
CA GLU A 128 -0.85 21.82 13.96
C GLU A 128 -2.07 21.25 14.70
N ARG A 129 -2.35 19.94 14.55
CA ARG A 129 -3.44 19.28 15.29
C ARG A 129 -3.11 19.14 16.77
N ALA A 130 -1.90 18.72 17.10
CA ALA A 130 -1.46 18.61 18.49
C ALA A 130 -1.49 19.97 19.21
N GLU A 131 -1.08 21.05 18.53
CA GLU A 131 -1.17 22.40 19.07
C GLU A 131 -2.62 22.87 19.29
N LYS A 132 -3.53 22.53 18.37
CA LYS A 132 -4.97 22.83 18.51
C LYS A 132 -5.62 22.03 19.63
N ASP A 133 -5.28 20.74 19.76
CA ASP A 133 -5.83 19.88 20.82
C ASP A 133 -5.33 20.33 22.20
N MET A 134 -4.08 20.80 22.32
CA MET A 134 -3.57 21.41 23.56
C MET A 134 -4.22 22.78 23.86
N ALA A 135 -4.55 23.57 22.85
CA ALA A 135 -5.25 24.85 23.03
C ALA A 135 -6.72 24.67 23.47
N VAL A 136 -7.40 23.60 23.05
CA VAL A 136 -8.77 23.28 23.49
C VAL A 136 -8.80 22.82 24.95
N VAL A 137 -7.83 22.00 25.38
CA VAL A 137 -7.70 21.58 26.80
C VAL A 137 -7.35 22.77 27.72
N GLY A 138 -6.65 23.78 27.20
CA GLY A 138 -6.35 25.02 27.93
C GLY A 138 -7.55 25.95 28.17
N VAL A 139 -8.66 25.76 27.47
CA VAL A 139 -9.88 26.59 27.64
C VAL A 139 -10.82 25.99 28.70
N GLU A 140 -10.87 24.67 28.87
CA GLU A 140 -11.71 24.03 29.90
C GLU A 140 -11.13 24.20 31.32
N ASN A 141 -9.81 24.34 31.46
CA ASN A 141 -9.17 24.51 32.79
C ASN A 141 -9.20 25.94 33.35
N LYS A 142 -9.83 26.91 32.68
CA LYS A 142 -9.92 28.31 33.18
C LYS A 142 -11.20 28.67 33.92
N ILE A 143 -12.15 27.74 34.10
CA ILE A 143 -13.44 28.05 34.76
C ILE A 143 -13.47 27.68 36.25
N ILE A 144 -12.49 26.95 36.80
CA ILE A 144 -12.52 26.57 38.23
C ILE A 144 -11.16 26.79 38.89
N GLU A 145 -10.90 28.03 39.32
CA GLU A 145 -9.99 28.30 40.44
C GLU A 145 -10.73 29.09 41.52
N LYS A 146 -10.99 28.41 42.64
CA LYS A 146 -11.12 28.86 44.05
C LYS A 146 -11.74 27.68 44.81
N GLU A 147 -11.16 27.05 45.84
CA GLU A 147 -10.15 27.39 46.84
C GLU A 147 -9.50 26.09 47.36
N GLY A 148 -8.32 26.18 47.99
CA GLY A 148 -7.95 25.25 49.07
C GLY A 148 -6.61 24.52 48.94
N PHE A 149 -5.58 25.06 49.62
CA PHE A 149 -4.30 24.46 50.00
C PHE A 149 -4.41 23.01 50.55
N VAL A 150 -3.41 22.15 50.27
CA VAL A 150 -2.53 21.45 51.25
C VAL A 150 -1.34 20.83 50.50
N GLU A 151 -0.13 21.04 51.02
CA GLU A 151 1.15 20.49 50.58
C GLU A 151 1.28 18.99 50.90
N HIS A 152 1.97 18.23 50.03
CA HIS A 152 2.90 17.19 50.48
C HIS A 152 3.95 16.87 49.42
N GLU A 153 5.22 16.91 49.83
CA GLU A 153 6.38 16.41 49.09
C GLU A 153 6.36 14.87 49.05
N ASN A 154 6.71 14.26 47.91
CA ASN A 154 7.95 13.49 47.74
C ASN A 154 8.00 12.67 46.43
N GLU A 155 9.25 12.53 45.99
CA GLU A 155 9.86 11.39 45.28
C GLU A 155 9.90 11.31 43.74
N GLU A 156 11.15 11.38 43.32
CA GLU A 156 11.77 11.15 42.02
C GLU A 156 11.38 9.81 41.38
N SER A 157 10.94 9.86 40.12
CA SER A 157 11.28 8.80 39.16
C SER A 157 11.40 9.41 37.77
N LYS A 158 12.64 9.44 37.28
CA LYS A 158 12.99 9.81 35.91
C LYS A 158 12.68 8.61 35.01
N GLU A 159 11.49 8.57 34.42
CA GLU A 159 11.25 7.77 33.22
C GLU A 159 11.14 8.68 32.00
N HIS A 160 12.21 8.63 31.21
CA HIS A 160 12.30 9.18 29.88
C HIS A 160 11.22 8.52 29.00
N PRO A 161 10.28 9.25 28.37
CA PRO A 161 9.38 8.61 27.43
C PRO A 161 10.18 8.30 26.17
N GLU A 162 10.47 7.02 26.00
CA GLU A 162 10.95 6.44 24.75
C GLU A 162 9.96 6.78 23.64
N LYS A 163 10.43 7.66 22.75
CA LYS A 163 10.25 7.71 21.29
C LYS A 163 9.36 6.62 20.68
N ARG A 164 8.05 6.66 20.97
CA ARG A 164 7.05 5.76 20.40
C ARG A 164 6.26 6.49 19.30
N ASN A 165 6.22 5.86 18.11
CA ASN A 165 5.10 5.89 17.15
C ASN A 165 5.19 6.69 15.83
N SER A 166 6.34 6.84 15.17
CA SER A 166 6.30 7.26 13.74
C SER A 166 5.78 6.17 12.79
N LEU A 167 5.88 4.89 13.17
CA LEU A 167 5.50 3.74 12.33
C LEU A 167 3.98 3.53 12.24
N PHE A 168 3.21 3.90 13.27
CA PHE A 168 1.76 3.68 13.28
C PHE A 168 1.01 4.60 12.30
N ASN A 169 1.58 5.76 11.97
CA ASN A 169 0.92 6.75 11.11
C ASN A 169 0.91 6.35 9.63
N PHE A 170 1.98 5.74 9.12
CA PHE A 170 1.99 5.28 7.73
C PHE A 170 1.08 4.08 7.49
N ALA A 171 1.10 3.10 8.39
CA ALA A 171 0.16 1.98 8.34
C ALA A 171 -1.30 2.47 8.37
N ALA A 172 -1.63 3.47 9.20
CA ALA A 172 -2.97 4.05 9.23
C ALA A 172 -3.37 4.77 7.93
N ILE A 173 -2.46 5.54 7.33
CA ILE A 173 -2.67 6.25 6.05
C ILE A 173 -2.91 5.27 4.90
N PHE A 174 -2.14 4.17 4.87
CA PHE A 174 -2.23 3.17 3.81
C PHE A 174 -3.39 2.19 4.01
N SER A 175 -3.68 1.77 5.24
CA SER A 175 -4.83 0.91 5.55
C SER A 175 -6.16 1.51 5.10
N LYS A 176 -6.35 2.83 5.29
CA LYS A 176 -7.60 3.51 4.89
C LYS A 176 -7.80 3.57 3.37
N LYS A 177 -6.71 3.59 2.58
CA LYS A 177 -6.74 3.61 1.11
C LYS A 177 -6.83 2.20 0.51
N ILE A 178 -6.26 1.20 1.18
CA ILE A 178 -6.29 -0.21 0.76
C ILE A 178 -7.70 -0.79 0.94
N ALA A 179 -8.40 -0.47 2.04
CA ALA A 179 -9.78 -0.89 2.25
C ALA A 179 -10.75 -0.41 1.14
N GLN A 180 -10.41 0.66 0.42
CA GLN A 180 -11.20 1.21 -0.68
C GLN A 180 -10.88 0.60 -2.06
N ARG A 181 -9.74 -0.09 -2.22
CA ARG A 181 -9.30 -0.71 -3.49
C ARG A 181 -9.51 -2.23 -3.55
N ILE A 182 -10.05 -2.85 -2.50
CA ILE A 182 -10.61 -4.19 -2.60
C ILE A 182 -11.83 -4.08 -3.52
N TYR A 183 -11.65 -4.35 -4.81
CA TYR A 183 -12.72 -4.35 -5.80
C TYR A 183 -13.91 -5.18 -5.28
N PRO A 184 -15.16 -4.70 -5.44
CA PRO A 184 -16.32 -5.52 -5.13
C PRO A 184 -16.35 -6.68 -6.13
N ARG A 185 -16.06 -7.90 -5.66
CA ARG A 185 -16.42 -9.13 -6.39
C ARG A 185 -17.90 -9.02 -6.73
N LYS A 186 -18.24 -8.92 -8.02
CA LYS A 186 -19.60 -9.24 -8.49
C LYS A 186 -19.82 -10.72 -8.19
N ILE A 187 -20.50 -11.01 -7.09
CA ILE A 187 -21.00 -12.35 -6.79
C ILE A 187 -22.09 -12.60 -7.83
N ILE A 188 -21.76 -13.33 -8.91
CA ILE A 188 -22.79 -13.92 -9.75
C ILE A 188 -23.33 -15.10 -8.94
N THR A 189 -24.41 -14.85 -8.20
CA THR A 189 -25.21 -15.89 -7.55
C THR A 189 -25.84 -16.71 -8.65
N ILE A 190 -25.24 -17.85 -9.01
CA ILE A 190 -25.89 -18.86 -9.84
C ILE A 190 -26.93 -19.53 -8.94
N GLY A 191 -28.19 -19.17 -9.13
CA GLY A 191 -29.31 -19.81 -8.47
C GLY A 191 -29.41 -21.26 -8.93
N VAL A 192 -28.88 -22.19 -8.14
CA VAL A 192 -29.18 -23.61 -8.27
C VAL A 192 -30.61 -23.79 -7.76
N GLY A 193 -31.56 -23.78 -8.70
CA GLY A 193 -32.95 -24.09 -8.43
C GLY A 193 -33.05 -25.49 -7.83
N ALA A 194 -33.62 -25.58 -6.63
CA ALA A 194 -33.96 -26.84 -5.99
C ALA A 194 -34.98 -27.58 -6.86
N VAL A 195 -34.55 -28.66 -7.52
CA VAL A 195 -35.47 -29.65 -8.09
C VAL A 195 -36.01 -30.47 -6.92
N ALA A 196 -37.16 -30.05 -6.39
CA ALA A 196 -37.92 -30.81 -5.40
C ALA A 196 -38.45 -32.09 -6.06
N LEU A 197 -37.94 -33.24 -5.62
CA LEU A 197 -38.53 -34.55 -5.84
C LEU A 197 -39.90 -34.58 -5.16
N VAL A 198 -40.97 -34.35 -5.92
CA VAL A 198 -42.33 -34.68 -5.46
C VAL A 198 -42.62 -36.11 -5.85
N SER A 199 -42.46 -36.95 -4.84
CA SER A 199 -42.91 -38.32 -4.69
C SER A 199 -44.30 -38.54 -5.31
N SER A 200 -44.35 -39.28 -6.41
CA SER A 200 -45.57 -39.79 -7.05
C SER A 200 -46.21 -40.88 -6.18
N ALA A 201 -46.77 -40.49 -5.03
CA ALA A 201 -47.71 -41.25 -4.22
C ALA A 201 -49.15 -41.11 -4.76
N LEU A 202 -49.33 -41.07 -6.09
CA LEU A 202 -50.60 -40.79 -6.77
C LEU A 202 -51.02 -41.85 -7.80
N LEU A 203 -50.48 -43.07 -7.71
CA LEU A 203 -51.04 -44.24 -8.40
C LEU A 203 -52.00 -45.06 -7.52
N TYR A 204 -52.35 -44.57 -6.32
CA TYR A 204 -53.14 -45.35 -5.35
C TYR A 204 -54.63 -44.99 -5.25
N PHE A 205 -55.19 -44.08 -6.06
CA PHE A 205 -56.57 -43.61 -5.80
C PHE A 205 -57.54 -43.38 -6.97
N VAL A 206 -57.24 -43.70 -8.23
CA VAL A 206 -58.15 -43.29 -9.35
C VAL A 206 -58.71 -44.39 -10.25
N GLN A 207 -58.41 -45.68 -10.09
CA GLN A 207 -59.07 -46.73 -10.91
C GLN A 207 -59.82 -47.80 -10.12
N LYS A 208 -60.49 -47.38 -9.03
CA LYS A 208 -61.69 -48.06 -8.54
C LYS A 208 -62.89 -47.16 -8.75
N LYS A 209 -63.43 -47.16 -9.98
CA LYS A 209 -64.84 -46.85 -10.23
C LYS A 209 -65.27 -47.48 -11.55
N ASP A 210 -66.23 -48.39 -11.40
CA ASP A 210 -67.04 -49.14 -12.36
C ASP A 210 -66.44 -50.45 -12.91
#